data_AF-A0A816CKB4-F1
#
_entry.id   AF-A0A816CKB4-F1
#
_cell.length_a   1.000
_cell.length_b   1.000
_cell.length_c   1.000
_cell.angle_alpha   90.00
_cell.angle_beta   90.00
_cell.angle_gamma   90.00
#
_symmetry.space_group_name_H-M   'P 1'
#
loop_
_entity.id
_entity.type
_entity.pdbx_description
1 polymer ?
#
loop_
_entity_poly.entity_id
_entity_poly.type
_entity_poly.pdbx_seq_one_letter_code
_entity_poly.pdbx_strand_id
1 'polypeptide(L)'
;MSQTRQMSGVTTSTSHYTSSRANNSPSMKALQLEYSKLQKEPVEGFTVRLDDDSNLNKWHVGIFGPPDTLYEGGYFKADMEFPTTYPFAPPKVRFLTKMWHPNIYENGEVCISILHPPTEDPQSGEHPSERWNPTQNVRTILMSIISLLNEPNCSSPANVDASVMYRKYKEQKDNEYETIIRRQVNESKLVAEQEGISIPKTLDDYVAPSRAGALGNKNDKKPSYYSSFSNDDDDLGIDDDDDQMADAGGDDDEGSYNDSD
;
A
#
# COMPACT_ATOMS: atom_id res chain seq x y z
N MET A 1 -44.96 -7.08 75.23
CA MET A 1 -45.90 -6.27 74.43
C MET A 1 -45.36 -4.86 74.35
N SER A 2 -44.66 -4.50 73.28
CA SER A 2 -44.37 -3.11 72.91
C SER A 2 -44.28 -3.04 71.38
N GLN A 3 -45.23 -2.31 70.79
CA GLN A 3 -45.27 -1.97 69.37
C GLN A 3 -44.31 -0.82 69.09
N THR A 4 -43.54 -0.89 68.00
CA THR A 4 -42.95 0.30 67.36
C THR A 4 -42.98 0.15 65.84
N ARG A 5 -44.03 0.75 65.26
CA ARG A 5 -44.10 1.60 64.06
C ARG A 5 -43.23 1.26 62.82
N GLN A 6 -43.93 0.92 61.73
CA GLN A 6 -43.45 0.96 60.34
C GLN A 6 -43.05 2.38 59.92
N MET A 7 -41.96 2.49 59.15
CA MET A 7 -41.64 3.63 58.29
C MET A 7 -41.23 3.09 56.92
N SER A 8 -42.02 3.46 55.91
CA SER A 8 -41.81 3.25 54.49
C SER A 8 -40.67 4.14 53.96
N GLY A 9 -39.62 3.53 53.41
CA GLY A 9 -38.54 4.20 52.67
C GLY A 9 -38.59 3.82 51.20
N VAL A 10 -38.77 4.83 50.34
CA VAL A 10 -38.93 4.79 48.89
C VAL A 10 -37.54 4.93 48.23
N THR A 11 -37.27 4.09 47.21
CA THR A 11 -36.29 4.24 46.09
C THR A 11 -34.82 4.53 46.44
N THR A 12 -33.83 3.87 45.85
CA THR A 12 -33.54 3.96 44.40
C THR A 12 -32.55 2.86 44.03
N SER A 13 -32.89 2.03 43.05
CA SER A 13 -31.96 1.12 42.40
C SER A 13 -30.91 1.93 41.63
N THR A 14 -29.67 1.94 42.10
CA THR A 14 -28.55 2.46 41.32
C THR A 14 -28.20 1.43 40.24
N SER A 15 -28.86 1.55 39.09
CA SER A 15 -28.38 0.96 37.85
C SER A 15 -27.06 1.64 37.49
N HIS A 16 -25.94 0.94 37.65
CA HIS A 16 -24.68 1.33 37.02
C HIS A 16 -24.83 1.22 35.51
N TYR A 17 -25.29 2.30 34.89
CA TYR A 17 -25.24 2.50 33.46
C TYR A 17 -23.79 2.82 33.11
N THR A 18 -22.98 1.81 32.79
CA THR A 18 -21.66 2.01 32.19
C THR A 18 -21.87 2.47 30.73
N SER A 19 -22.20 3.75 30.55
CA SER A 19 -22.24 4.37 29.22
C SER A 19 -20.83 4.59 28.68
N SER A 20 -20.46 3.79 27.68
CA SER A 20 -19.84 4.24 26.42
C SER A 20 -18.74 5.32 26.47
N ARG A 21 -17.70 5.16 27.30
CA ARG A 21 -16.49 6.01 27.22
C ARG A 21 -15.50 5.63 26.11
N ALA A 22 -15.77 4.54 25.39
CA ALA A 22 -14.85 3.95 24.42
C ALA A 22 -14.91 4.55 23.01
N ASN A 23 -15.58 5.67 22.75
CA ASN A 23 -15.73 6.19 21.36
C ASN A 23 -15.19 7.62 21.12
N ASN A 24 -14.38 8.19 22.03
CA ASN A 24 -14.02 9.62 21.93
C ASN A 24 -12.51 9.94 21.87
N SER A 25 -11.61 8.96 21.71
CA SER A 25 -10.18 9.26 21.52
C SER A 25 -9.93 9.79 20.10
N PRO A 26 -8.92 10.66 19.92
CA PRO A 26 -8.51 11.12 18.58
C PRO A 26 -8.18 9.96 17.65
N SER A 27 -7.52 8.91 18.16
CA SER A 27 -7.19 7.70 17.41
C SER A 27 -8.43 6.99 16.88
N MET A 28 -9.45 6.77 17.71
CA MET A 28 -10.68 6.10 17.28
C MET A 28 -11.46 6.91 16.26
N LYS A 29 -11.47 8.24 16.37
CA LYS A 29 -12.07 9.13 15.35
C LYS A 29 -11.32 9.04 14.02
N ALA A 30 -9.99 9.01 14.04
CA ALA A 30 -9.18 8.84 12.84
C ALA A 30 -9.46 7.50 12.17
N LEU A 31 -9.45 6.40 12.94
CA LEU A 31 -9.75 5.06 12.42
C LEU A 31 -11.17 4.96 11.85
N GLN A 32 -12.17 5.53 12.52
CA GLN A 32 -13.54 5.55 12.03
C GLN A 32 -13.68 6.32 10.71
N LEU A 33 -12.98 7.46 10.58
CA LEU A 33 -12.95 8.25 9.34
C LEU A 33 -12.29 7.47 8.20
N GLU A 34 -11.14 6.85 8.47
CA GLU A 34 -10.41 6.07 7.47
C GLU A 34 -11.17 4.83 7.01
N TYR A 35 -11.75 4.08 7.95
CA TYR A 35 -12.59 2.93 7.62
C TYR A 35 -13.77 3.37 6.76
N SER A 36 -14.48 4.42 7.16
CA SER A 36 -15.61 4.97 6.38
C SER A 36 -15.19 5.42 4.99
N LYS A 37 -13.99 6.01 4.85
CA LYS A 37 -13.45 6.43 3.55
C LYS A 37 -13.13 5.22 2.67
N LEU A 38 -12.52 4.18 3.22
CA LEU A 38 -12.24 2.94 2.49
C LEU A 38 -13.49 2.18 2.07
N GLN A 39 -14.58 2.22 2.85
CA GLN A 39 -15.85 1.62 2.44
C GLN A 39 -16.51 2.38 1.27
N LYS A 40 -16.36 3.72 1.24
CA LYS A 40 -16.90 4.55 0.14
C LYS A 40 -16.03 4.48 -1.12
N GLU A 41 -14.73 4.48 -0.93
CA GLU A 41 -13.71 4.45 -1.97
C GLU A 41 -12.79 3.26 -1.70
N PRO A 42 -13.17 2.03 -2.08
CA PRO A 42 -12.33 0.87 -1.83
C PRO A 42 -11.02 0.97 -2.63
N VAL A 43 -10.04 0.22 -2.15
CA VAL A 43 -8.74 0.10 -2.82
C VAL A 43 -8.78 -1.11 -3.74
N GLU A 44 -8.28 -0.95 -4.96
CA GLU A 44 -8.20 -2.03 -5.96
C GLU A 44 -7.41 -3.21 -5.41
N GLY A 45 -7.94 -4.42 -5.61
CA GLY A 45 -7.33 -5.62 -5.06
C GLY A 45 -7.49 -5.83 -3.56
N PHE A 46 -8.21 -4.97 -2.82
CA PHE A 46 -8.40 -5.15 -1.39
C PHE A 46 -9.87 -5.20 -0.96
N THR A 47 -10.11 -6.00 0.08
CA THR A 47 -11.32 -5.95 0.90
C THR A 47 -10.91 -5.67 2.34
N VAL A 48 -11.63 -4.78 3.02
CA VAL A 48 -11.33 -4.39 4.40
C VAL A 48 -12.58 -4.58 5.25
N ARG A 49 -12.45 -5.29 6.36
CA ARG A 49 -13.51 -5.56 7.34
C ARG A 49 -12.96 -5.37 8.75
N LEU A 50 -13.83 -5.03 9.69
CA LEU A 50 -13.48 -5.06 11.11
C LEU A 50 -13.51 -6.50 11.63
N ASP A 51 -12.67 -6.81 12.62
CA ASP A 51 -12.75 -8.07 13.38
C ASP A 51 -14.04 -8.12 14.21
N ASP A 52 -14.36 -7.01 14.87
CA ASP A 52 -15.61 -6.77 15.60
C ASP A 52 -16.03 -5.30 15.41
N ASP A 53 -17.33 -5.05 15.25
CA ASP A 53 -17.90 -3.70 15.17
C ASP A 53 -17.58 -2.86 16.42
N SER A 54 -17.28 -3.51 17.55
CA SER A 54 -16.85 -2.86 18.79
C SER A 54 -15.35 -2.54 18.85
N ASN A 55 -14.52 -3.16 17.99
CA ASN A 55 -13.07 -3.06 17.99
C ASN A 55 -12.54 -2.44 16.69
N LEU A 56 -12.41 -1.11 16.67
CA LEU A 56 -11.85 -0.37 15.54
C LEU A 56 -10.33 -0.52 15.39
N ASN A 57 -9.63 -1.14 16.35
CA ASN A 57 -8.17 -1.26 16.36
C ASN A 57 -7.64 -2.49 15.61
N LYS A 58 -8.50 -3.37 15.11
CA LYS A 58 -8.07 -4.56 14.37
C LYS A 58 -8.93 -4.81 13.14
N TRP A 59 -8.30 -4.79 11.98
CA TRP A 59 -8.96 -4.96 10.69
C TRP A 59 -8.46 -6.21 9.98
N HIS A 60 -9.38 -6.91 9.34
CA HIS A 60 -9.09 -7.98 8.41
C HIS A 60 -9.02 -7.44 6.99
N VAL A 61 -7.93 -7.76 6.32
CA VAL A 61 -7.64 -7.34 4.95
C VAL A 61 -7.57 -8.59 4.07
N GLY A 62 -8.46 -8.68 3.09
CA GLY A 62 -8.34 -9.62 1.97
C GLY A 62 -7.63 -8.95 0.82
N ILE A 63 -6.64 -9.64 0.25
CA ILE A 63 -5.71 -9.12 -0.76
C ILE A 63 -5.79 -10.04 -1.97
N PHE A 64 -6.31 -9.53 -3.09
CA PHE A 64 -6.27 -10.22 -4.36
C PHE A 64 -4.89 -9.99 -5.00
N GLY A 65 -4.30 -11.06 -5.50
CA GLY A 65 -3.01 -10.98 -6.17
C GLY A 65 -3.06 -10.02 -7.37
N PRO A 66 -2.15 -9.04 -7.45
CA PRO A 66 -2.14 -8.09 -8.56
C PRO A 66 -1.94 -8.79 -9.91
N PRO A 67 -2.58 -8.29 -10.99
CA PRO A 67 -2.37 -8.81 -12.34
C PRO A 67 -0.91 -8.61 -12.78
N ASP A 68 -0.44 -9.45 -13.70
CA ASP A 68 0.93 -9.40 -14.25
C ASP A 68 2.03 -9.64 -13.19
N THR A 69 1.68 -10.26 -12.06
CA THR A 69 2.62 -10.67 -11.01
C THR A 69 2.57 -12.18 -10.79
N LEU A 70 3.56 -12.72 -10.08
CA LEU A 70 3.53 -14.13 -9.64
C LEU A 70 2.34 -14.45 -8.73
N TYR A 71 1.75 -13.44 -8.11
CA TYR A 71 0.64 -13.55 -7.17
C TYR A 71 -0.73 -13.56 -7.86
N GLU A 72 -0.80 -13.27 -9.17
CA GLU A 72 -2.04 -13.15 -9.92
C GLU A 72 -3.02 -14.32 -9.68
N GLY A 73 -4.28 -13.96 -9.40
CA GLY A 73 -5.34 -14.91 -9.10
C GLY A 73 -5.27 -15.53 -7.70
N GLY A 74 -4.34 -15.10 -6.85
CA GLY A 74 -4.30 -15.48 -5.43
C GLY A 74 -5.26 -14.68 -4.56
N TYR A 75 -5.57 -15.21 -3.38
CA TYR A 75 -6.33 -14.52 -2.32
C TYR A 75 -5.64 -14.68 -0.96
N PHE A 76 -5.04 -13.60 -0.48
CA PHE A 76 -4.25 -13.60 0.75
C PHE A 76 -5.00 -12.85 1.85
N LYS A 77 -4.88 -13.32 3.08
CA LYS A 77 -5.48 -12.67 4.24
C LYS A 77 -4.39 -12.06 5.11
N ALA A 78 -4.65 -10.87 5.64
CA ALA A 78 -3.79 -10.18 6.59
C ALA A 78 -4.61 -9.49 7.68
N ASP A 79 -3.98 -9.31 8.83
CA ASP A 79 -4.49 -8.46 9.91
C ASP A 79 -3.72 -7.14 9.91
N MET A 80 -4.45 -6.05 10.15
CA MET A 80 -3.88 -4.74 10.48
C MET A 80 -4.28 -4.36 11.90
N GLU A 81 -3.29 -4.15 12.77
CA GLU A 81 -3.49 -3.80 14.17
C GLU A 81 -2.98 -2.39 14.46
N PHE A 82 -3.85 -1.54 14.99
CA PHE A 82 -3.60 -0.12 15.17
C PHE A 82 -3.28 0.20 16.63
N PRO A 83 -2.18 0.94 16.91
CA PRO A 83 -1.88 1.38 18.26
C PRO A 83 -2.90 2.42 18.75
N THR A 84 -3.03 2.55 20.07
CA THR A 84 -3.87 3.58 20.70
C THR A 84 -3.41 5.01 20.40
N THR A 85 -2.16 5.16 19.94
CA THR A 85 -1.53 6.42 19.54
C THR A 85 -1.65 6.72 18.04
N TYR A 86 -2.34 5.88 17.26
CA TYR A 86 -2.59 6.14 15.84
C TYR A 86 -3.23 7.54 15.62
N PRO A 87 -2.80 8.33 14.61
CA PRO A 87 -1.82 8.04 13.56
C PRO A 87 -0.37 8.42 13.91
N PHE A 88 -0.05 8.75 15.15
CA PHE A 88 1.33 9.13 15.53
C PHE A 88 2.31 7.95 15.53
N ALA A 89 1.81 6.73 15.73
CA ALA A 89 2.57 5.50 15.54
C ALA A 89 1.94 4.63 14.44
N PRO A 90 2.75 3.87 13.69
CA PRO A 90 2.27 3.05 12.59
C PRO A 90 1.45 1.85 13.11
N PRO A 91 0.51 1.33 12.30
CA PRO A 91 -0.07 0.03 12.55
C PRO A 91 0.94 -1.10 12.28
N LYS A 92 0.64 -2.28 12.77
CA LYS A 92 1.31 -3.52 12.36
C LYS A 92 0.48 -4.22 11.29
N VAL A 93 1.14 -4.77 10.28
CA VAL A 93 0.50 -5.61 9.26
C VAL A 93 1.11 -7.00 9.28
N ARG A 94 0.26 -8.01 9.38
CA ARG A 94 0.69 -9.42 9.44
C ARG A 94 -0.18 -10.28 8.54
N PHE A 95 0.44 -10.95 7.59
CA PHE A 95 -0.24 -11.96 6.79
C PHE A 95 -0.66 -13.15 7.65
N LEU A 96 -1.93 -13.54 7.52
CA LEU A 96 -2.48 -14.79 8.05
C LEU A 96 -2.22 -15.94 7.09
N THR A 97 -2.27 -15.68 5.78
CA THR A 97 -1.83 -16.62 4.76
C THR A 97 -0.31 -16.71 4.81
N LYS A 98 0.26 -17.92 4.80
CA LYS A 98 1.72 -18.08 4.78
C LYS A 98 2.29 -17.55 3.48
N MET A 99 3.21 -16.58 3.57
CA MET A 99 3.84 -15.93 2.41
C MET A 99 5.33 -16.26 2.36
N TRP A 100 5.81 -16.71 1.20
CA TRP A 100 7.25 -16.79 0.92
C TRP A 100 7.67 -15.53 0.17
N HIS A 101 8.25 -14.55 0.86
CA HIS A 101 8.51 -13.24 0.26
C HIS A 101 9.74 -12.57 0.90
N PRO A 102 10.62 -11.88 0.14
CA PRO A 102 11.82 -11.23 0.66
C PRO A 102 11.58 -10.26 1.83
N ASN A 103 10.44 -9.57 1.85
CA ASN A 103 10.08 -8.56 2.86
C ASN A 103 8.97 -8.99 3.83
N ILE A 104 8.67 -10.29 3.93
CA ILE A 104 7.71 -10.82 4.91
C ILE A 104 8.45 -11.81 5.80
N TYR A 105 8.37 -11.61 7.12
CA TYR A 105 8.95 -12.51 8.10
C TYR A 105 8.20 -13.86 8.15
N GLU A 106 8.81 -14.89 8.74
CA GLU A 106 8.17 -16.22 8.88
C GLU A 106 6.87 -16.18 9.68
N ASN A 107 6.73 -15.24 10.61
CA ASN A 107 5.52 -15.01 11.40
C ASN A 107 4.42 -14.24 10.62
N GLY A 108 4.70 -13.84 9.38
CA GLY A 108 3.82 -13.09 8.49
C GLY A 108 3.92 -11.57 8.62
N GLU A 109 4.71 -11.02 9.54
CA GLU A 109 4.87 -9.57 9.69
C GLU A 109 5.53 -8.95 8.45
N VAL A 110 4.97 -7.84 7.97
CA VAL A 110 5.45 -7.14 6.78
C VAL A 110 6.54 -6.14 7.16
N CYS A 111 7.68 -6.19 6.49
CA CYS A 111 8.78 -5.25 6.67
C CYS A 111 8.86 -4.28 5.50
N ILE A 112 8.23 -3.11 5.64
CA ILE A 112 8.31 -2.00 4.68
C ILE A 112 8.56 -0.69 5.42
N SER A 113 9.26 0.24 4.77
CA SER A 113 9.71 1.50 5.37
C SER A 113 8.56 2.32 5.96
N ILE A 114 7.41 2.37 5.29
CA ILE A 114 6.22 3.12 5.73
C ILE A 114 5.66 2.64 7.07
N LEU A 115 5.92 1.38 7.48
CA LEU A 115 5.49 0.85 8.78
C LEU A 115 6.50 1.08 9.90
N HIS A 116 7.58 1.82 9.63
CA HIS A 116 8.62 2.14 10.61
C HIS A 116 8.66 3.64 10.88
N PRO A 117 8.87 4.05 12.14
CA PRO A 117 9.08 5.46 12.47
C PRO A 117 10.30 6.02 11.71
N PRO A 118 10.37 7.36 11.55
CA PRO A 118 11.50 7.99 10.89
C PRO A 118 12.79 7.73 11.69
N THR A 119 13.88 7.47 10.96
CA THR A 119 15.21 7.37 11.54
C THR A 119 15.87 8.75 11.53
N GLU A 120 16.60 9.10 12.59
CA GLU A 120 17.38 10.35 12.65
C GLU A 120 18.69 10.30 11.84
N ASP A 121 18.93 9.23 11.08
CA ASP A 121 20.15 9.05 10.30
C ASP A 121 20.08 9.80 8.96
N PRO A 122 20.81 10.92 8.79
CA PRO A 122 20.82 11.71 7.55
C PRO A 122 21.48 10.96 6.39
N GLN A 123 22.25 9.90 6.67
CA GLN A 123 22.97 9.11 5.67
C GLN A 123 22.15 7.91 5.15
N SER A 124 20.98 7.65 5.73
CA SER A 124 20.12 6.52 5.37
C SER A 124 19.65 6.56 3.90
N GLY A 125 19.59 7.75 3.29
CA GLY A 125 19.14 7.95 1.91
C GLY A 125 17.64 7.78 1.70
N GLU A 126 16.86 7.57 2.77
CA GLU A 126 15.42 7.39 2.71
C GLU A 126 14.70 8.73 2.85
N HIS A 127 13.69 8.95 2.01
CA HIS A 127 12.90 10.18 2.08
C HIS A 127 11.91 10.10 3.27
N PRO A 128 11.64 11.20 3.99
CA PRO A 128 10.68 11.18 5.11
C PRO A 128 9.26 10.69 4.73
N SER A 129 8.88 10.79 3.46
CA SER A 129 7.60 10.25 2.95
C SER A 129 7.61 8.74 2.76
N GLU A 130 8.76 8.07 2.79
CA GLU A 130 8.89 6.61 2.72
C GLU A 130 8.78 5.98 4.10
N ARG A 131 8.95 6.75 5.17
CA ARG A 131 8.78 6.32 6.56
C ARG A 131 7.41 6.72 7.10
N TRP A 132 7.02 6.11 8.22
CA TRP A 132 5.77 6.46 8.89
C TRP A 132 5.81 7.91 9.36
N ASN A 133 4.74 8.63 9.09
CA ASN A 133 4.47 9.92 9.69
C ASN A 133 2.94 10.11 9.78
N PRO A 134 2.42 11.04 10.60
CA PRO A 134 0.98 11.17 10.84
C PRO A 134 0.13 11.57 9.62
N THR A 135 0.75 11.86 8.46
CA THR A 135 0.03 12.12 7.20
C THR A 135 -0.20 10.86 6.38
N GLN A 136 0.53 9.78 6.69
CA GLN A 136 0.27 8.45 6.14
C GLN A 136 -1.06 7.91 6.65
N ASN A 137 -1.65 7.00 5.89
CA ASN A 137 -2.96 6.44 6.17
C ASN A 137 -3.06 5.00 5.68
N VAL A 138 -4.16 4.32 5.98
CA VAL A 138 -4.33 2.92 5.60
C VAL A 138 -4.28 2.73 4.09
N ARG A 139 -4.85 3.66 3.29
CA ARG A 139 -4.78 3.56 1.82
C ARG A 139 -3.33 3.57 1.34
N THR A 140 -2.46 4.43 1.87
CA THR A 140 -1.06 4.47 1.44
C THR A 140 -0.32 3.19 1.82
N ILE A 141 -0.60 2.59 2.99
CA ILE A 141 -0.06 1.28 3.37
C ILE A 141 -0.50 0.19 2.37
N LEU A 142 -1.78 0.11 2.02
CA LEU A 142 -2.29 -0.90 1.08
C LEU A 142 -1.65 -0.76 -0.31
N MET A 143 -1.48 0.48 -0.79
CA MET A 143 -0.74 0.75 -2.03
C MET A 143 0.71 0.26 -1.95
N SER A 144 1.41 0.56 -0.85
CA SER A 144 2.79 0.11 -0.64
C SER A 144 2.91 -1.41 -0.62
N ILE A 145 1.91 -2.14 -0.11
CA ILE A 145 1.89 -3.62 -0.14
C ILE A 145 1.78 -4.14 -1.57
N ILE A 146 0.95 -3.53 -2.44
CA ILE A 146 0.91 -3.91 -3.87
C ILE A 146 2.27 -3.70 -4.51
N SER A 147 2.87 -2.52 -4.32
CA SER A 147 4.20 -2.20 -4.87
C SER A 147 5.25 -3.19 -4.40
N LEU A 148 5.20 -3.60 -3.13
CA LEU A 148 6.13 -4.57 -2.55
C LEU A 148 5.97 -5.96 -3.15
N LEU A 149 4.73 -6.41 -3.37
CA LEU A 149 4.46 -7.72 -4.00
C LEU A 149 4.90 -7.76 -5.47
N ASN A 150 4.84 -6.62 -6.16
CA ASN A 150 5.33 -6.50 -7.53
C ASN A 150 6.86 -6.45 -7.58
N GLU A 151 7.47 -5.61 -6.73
CA GLU A 151 8.91 -5.37 -6.69
C GLU A 151 9.45 -5.49 -5.25
N PRO A 152 9.84 -6.70 -4.82
CA PRO A 152 10.43 -6.92 -3.50
C PRO A 152 11.75 -6.15 -3.31
N ASN A 153 11.92 -5.54 -2.13
CA ASN A 153 13.17 -4.90 -1.74
C ASN A 153 14.16 -5.97 -1.24
N CYS A 154 15.18 -6.25 -2.06
CA CYS A 154 16.22 -7.22 -1.74
C CYS A 154 17.47 -6.64 -1.05
N SER A 155 17.54 -5.31 -0.89
CA SER A 155 18.67 -4.64 -0.23
C SER A 155 18.58 -4.77 1.30
N SER A 156 17.36 -4.81 1.84
CA SER A 156 17.09 -5.04 3.27
C SER A 156 15.95 -6.05 3.46
N PRO A 157 16.21 -7.35 3.21
CA PRO A 157 15.18 -8.38 3.27
C PRO A 157 14.86 -8.80 4.71
N ALA A 158 13.59 -9.06 4.98
CA ALA A 158 13.11 -9.74 6.18
C ALA A 158 13.37 -11.26 6.12
N ASN A 159 13.31 -11.83 4.92
CA ASN A 159 13.60 -13.23 4.62
C ASN A 159 14.75 -13.29 3.61
N VAL A 160 15.94 -13.61 4.10
CA VAL A 160 17.17 -13.64 3.31
C VAL A 160 17.11 -14.74 2.24
N ASP A 161 16.57 -15.91 2.57
CA ASP A 161 16.49 -17.05 1.64
C ASP A 161 15.55 -16.74 0.47
N ALA A 162 14.36 -16.20 0.78
CA ALA A 162 13.42 -15.75 -0.25
C ALA A 162 14.03 -14.65 -1.13
N SER A 163 14.83 -13.74 -0.55
CA SER A 163 15.54 -12.70 -1.30
C SER A 163 16.61 -13.27 -2.24
N VAL A 164 17.40 -14.25 -1.80
CA VAL A 164 18.38 -14.94 -2.65
C VAL A 164 17.68 -15.67 -3.80
N MET A 165 16.60 -16.40 -3.52
CA MET A 165 15.81 -17.11 -4.53
C MET A 165 15.19 -16.14 -5.55
N TYR A 166 14.61 -15.03 -5.08
CA TYR A 166 14.02 -14.01 -5.95
C TYR A 166 15.06 -13.40 -6.91
N ARG A 167 16.28 -13.09 -6.42
CA ARG A 167 17.36 -12.58 -7.29
C ARG A 167 17.73 -13.57 -8.38
N LYS A 168 17.89 -14.86 -8.04
CA LYS A 168 18.17 -15.92 -9.04
C LYS A 168 17.05 -16.04 -10.07
N TYR A 169 15.80 -15.92 -9.63
CA TYR A 169 14.63 -15.92 -10.51
C TYR A 169 14.63 -14.72 -11.47
N LYS A 170 14.89 -13.50 -10.98
CA LYS A 170 14.98 -12.30 -11.84
C LYS A 170 16.12 -12.39 -12.86
N GLU A 171 17.22 -13.05 -12.49
CA GLU A 171 18.34 -13.36 -13.37
C GLU A 171 18.08 -14.56 -14.29
N GLN A 172 16.90 -15.18 -14.24
CA GLN A 172 16.50 -16.36 -15.01
C GLN A 172 17.42 -17.58 -14.81
N LYS A 173 18.07 -17.66 -13.64
CA LYS A 173 18.98 -18.76 -13.28
C LYS A 173 18.27 -19.93 -12.63
N ASP A 174 17.14 -19.67 -11.97
CA ASP A 174 16.38 -20.66 -11.20
C ASP A 174 14.91 -20.25 -11.10
N ASN A 175 14.00 -21.21 -11.23
CA ASN A 175 12.55 -21.01 -11.16
C ASN A 175 11.93 -21.52 -9.84
N GLU A 176 12.75 -21.92 -8.87
CA GLU A 176 12.28 -22.39 -7.56
C GLU A 176 11.40 -21.34 -6.86
N TYR A 177 11.80 -20.06 -6.90
CA TYR A 177 11.01 -18.97 -6.31
C TYR A 177 9.60 -18.92 -6.90
N GLU A 178 9.47 -18.85 -8.23
CA GLU A 178 8.18 -18.86 -8.91
C GLU A 178 7.37 -20.12 -8.55
N THR A 179 8.00 -21.30 -8.55
CA THR A 179 7.33 -22.57 -8.22
C THR A 179 6.69 -22.53 -6.84
N ILE A 180 7.39 -21.97 -5.85
CA ILE A 180 6.87 -21.79 -4.49
C ILE A 180 5.68 -20.83 -4.47
N ILE A 181 5.80 -19.67 -5.14
CA ILE A 181 4.71 -18.68 -5.18
C ILE A 181 3.47 -19.26 -5.87
N ARG A 182 3.62 -19.93 -7.01
CA ARG A 182 2.51 -20.56 -7.74
C ARG A 182 1.78 -21.59 -6.89
N ARG A 183 2.50 -22.37 -6.10
CA ARG A 183 1.89 -23.30 -5.12
C ARG A 183 1.09 -22.53 -4.07
N GLN A 184 1.65 -21.49 -3.47
CA GLN A 184 0.95 -20.67 -2.47
C GLN A 184 -0.30 -19.99 -3.04
N VAL A 185 -0.23 -19.49 -4.28
CA VAL A 185 -1.38 -18.94 -5.00
C VAL A 185 -2.48 -19.99 -5.15
N ASN A 186 -2.15 -21.20 -5.58
CA ASN A 186 -3.14 -22.27 -5.76
C ASN A 186 -3.77 -22.70 -4.43
N GLU A 187 -2.99 -22.82 -3.36
CA GLU A 187 -3.51 -23.08 -2.01
C GLU A 187 -4.47 -21.97 -1.56
N SER A 188 -4.12 -20.71 -1.83
CA SER A 188 -4.93 -19.55 -1.48
C SER A 188 -6.28 -19.50 -2.21
N LYS A 189 -6.33 -19.99 -3.46
CA LYS A 189 -7.58 -20.11 -4.24
C LYS A 189 -8.56 -21.07 -3.58
N LEU A 190 -8.07 -22.23 -3.10
CA LEU A 190 -8.91 -23.22 -2.42
C LEU A 190 -9.53 -22.64 -1.14
N VAL A 191 -8.76 -21.83 -0.40
CA VAL A 191 -9.28 -21.13 0.79
C VAL A 191 -10.37 -20.11 0.40
N ALA A 192 -10.16 -19.35 -0.67
CA ALA A 192 -11.17 -18.40 -1.16
C ALA A 192 -12.46 -19.12 -1.55
N GLU A 193 -12.38 -20.25 -2.25
CA GLU A 193 -13.55 -21.05 -2.63
C GLU A 193 -14.30 -21.58 -1.39
N GLN A 194 -13.58 -22.09 -0.39
CA GLN A 194 -14.16 -22.55 0.87
C GLN A 194 -14.88 -21.45 1.64
N GLU A 195 -14.37 -20.22 1.56
CA GLU A 195 -14.94 -19.04 2.22
C GLU A 195 -15.98 -18.31 1.34
N GLY A 196 -16.27 -18.81 0.13
CA GLY A 196 -17.24 -18.21 -0.79
C GLY A 196 -16.78 -16.89 -1.39
N ILE A 197 -15.48 -16.66 -1.50
CA ILE A 197 -14.87 -15.42 -2.00
C ILE A 197 -14.58 -15.57 -3.50
N SER A 198 -15.17 -14.70 -4.30
CA SER A 198 -14.92 -14.65 -5.74
C SER A 198 -13.66 -13.85 -6.06
N ILE A 199 -12.64 -14.52 -6.61
CA ILE A 199 -11.39 -13.88 -7.04
C ILE A 199 -11.60 -13.20 -8.40
N PRO A 200 -11.19 -11.92 -8.58
CA PRO A 200 -11.20 -11.25 -9.87
C PRO A 200 -10.41 -12.03 -10.93
N LYS A 201 -10.99 -12.18 -12.13
CA LYS A 201 -10.37 -12.95 -13.24
C LYS A 201 -9.84 -12.06 -14.35
N THR A 202 -10.27 -10.81 -14.38
CA THR A 202 -9.88 -9.83 -15.39
C THR A 202 -9.37 -8.57 -14.71
N LEU A 203 -8.60 -7.76 -15.44
CA LEU A 203 -8.16 -6.45 -14.98
C LEU A 203 -9.36 -5.56 -14.63
N ASP A 204 -10.43 -5.60 -15.44
CA ASP A 204 -11.64 -4.81 -15.18
C ASP A 204 -12.34 -5.22 -13.88
N ASP A 205 -12.42 -6.52 -13.58
CA ASP A 205 -12.96 -7.01 -12.30
C ASP A 205 -12.10 -6.56 -11.11
N TYR A 206 -10.77 -6.53 -11.28
CA TYR A 206 -9.82 -6.15 -10.23
C TYR A 206 -9.96 -4.66 -9.85
N VAL A 207 -10.22 -3.79 -10.83
CA VAL A 207 -10.33 -2.33 -10.64
C VAL A 207 -11.76 -1.84 -10.42
N ALA A 208 -12.78 -2.64 -10.76
CA ALA A 208 -14.19 -2.26 -10.69
C ALA A 208 -14.63 -1.67 -9.33
N PRO A 209 -14.24 -2.23 -8.16
CA PRO A 209 -14.66 -1.68 -6.87
C PRO A 209 -14.25 -0.22 -6.68
N SER A 210 -13.00 0.13 -7.03
CA SER A 210 -12.46 1.49 -6.91
C SER A 210 -13.16 2.47 -7.85
N ARG A 211 -13.41 2.05 -9.10
CA ARG A 211 -14.15 2.86 -10.10
C ARG A 211 -15.57 3.19 -9.64
N ALA A 212 -16.27 2.24 -9.02
CA ALA A 212 -17.61 2.46 -8.48
C ALA A 212 -17.63 3.53 -7.37
N GLY A 213 -16.63 3.53 -6.49
CA GLY A 213 -16.46 4.58 -5.46
C GLY A 213 -16.19 5.96 -6.06
N ALA A 214 -15.35 6.04 -7.11
CA ALA A 214 -15.00 7.30 -7.77
C ALA A 214 -16.16 7.95 -8.54
N LEU A 215 -17.07 7.15 -9.13
CA LEU A 215 -18.23 7.64 -9.87
C LEU A 215 -19.33 8.24 -8.97
N GLY A 216 -19.29 7.96 -7.66
CA GLY A 216 -20.18 8.55 -6.66
C GLY A 216 -19.86 10.01 -6.31
N ASN A 217 -18.74 10.56 -6.77
CA ASN A 217 -18.25 11.88 -6.35
C ASN A 217 -18.03 12.83 -7.55
N LYS A 218 -19.11 13.25 -8.21
CA LYS A 218 -19.07 14.19 -9.35
C LYS A 218 -18.96 15.67 -8.92
N ASN A 219 -18.05 16.03 -8.02
CA ASN A 219 -17.83 17.46 -7.74
C ASN A 219 -16.39 17.93 -7.45
N ASP A 220 -15.37 17.08 -7.54
CA ASP A 220 -14.00 17.54 -7.36
C ASP A 220 -13.13 17.25 -8.60
N LYS A 221 -12.49 18.30 -9.12
CA LYS A 221 -11.54 18.24 -10.24
C LYS A 221 -10.42 17.25 -9.91
N LYS A 222 -10.26 16.23 -10.77
CA LYS A 222 -9.23 15.19 -10.65
C LYS A 222 -7.81 15.78 -10.76
N PRO A 223 -6.86 15.41 -9.88
CA PRO A 223 -5.46 15.38 -10.25
C PRO A 223 -5.20 14.11 -11.08
N SER A 224 -4.77 14.29 -12.33
CA SER A 224 -4.30 13.20 -13.20
C SER A 224 -2.86 12.83 -12.80
N TYR A 225 -2.65 11.63 -12.25
CA TYR A 225 -1.31 11.12 -11.93
C TYR A 225 -0.91 9.91 -12.78
N TYR A 226 -1.76 9.44 -13.69
CA TYR A 226 -1.48 8.22 -14.48
C TYR A 226 -1.72 8.39 -15.99
N SER A 227 -1.42 9.58 -16.54
CA SER A 227 -1.31 9.76 -17.99
C SER A 227 -0.12 10.64 -18.34
N SER A 228 1.09 10.10 -18.24
CA SER A 228 2.22 10.66 -18.98
C SER A 228 3.30 9.62 -19.21
N PHE A 229 2.95 8.53 -19.89
CA PHE A 229 3.89 7.78 -20.72
C PHE A 229 3.11 7.24 -21.92
N SER A 230 3.49 7.74 -23.10
CA SER A 230 3.18 7.23 -24.45
C SER A 230 1.82 7.62 -25.08
N ASN A 231 1.83 8.76 -25.80
CA ASN A 231 1.86 8.83 -27.28
C ASN A 231 1.01 10.02 -27.77
N ASP A 232 1.68 11.09 -28.18
CA ASP A 232 1.16 12.01 -29.20
C ASP A 232 2.30 12.19 -30.23
N ASP A 233 2.23 11.38 -31.29
CA ASP A 233 2.77 11.71 -32.60
C ASP A 233 1.84 12.78 -33.19
N ASP A 234 2.27 14.03 -33.22
CA ASP A 234 1.68 15.08 -34.05
C ASP A 234 2.79 15.82 -34.80
N ASP A 235 3.05 15.31 -35.99
CA ASP A 235 3.23 16.04 -37.26
C ASP A 235 3.43 17.56 -37.14
N LEU A 236 4.70 18.00 -37.24
CA LEU A 236 5.04 19.34 -37.69
C LEU A 236 5.98 19.22 -38.90
N GLY A 237 5.37 19.12 -40.07
CA GLY A 237 6.02 19.41 -41.35
C GLY A 237 6.60 20.83 -41.34
N ILE A 238 7.89 20.91 -41.61
CA ILE A 238 8.56 22.15 -42.00
C ILE A 238 9.17 21.87 -43.37
N ASP A 239 8.60 22.52 -44.36
CA ASP A 239 8.98 22.48 -45.77
C ASP A 239 10.40 23.00 -46.00
N ASP A 240 11.07 22.36 -46.95
CA ASP A 240 12.30 22.80 -47.59
C ASP A 240 12.12 24.16 -48.26
N ASP A 241 13.05 25.09 -48.05
CA ASP A 241 13.41 26.12 -49.03
C ASP A 241 14.93 26.34 -48.98
N ASP A 242 15.60 25.76 -49.96
CA ASP A 242 16.93 26.13 -50.44
C ASP A 242 16.91 27.59 -50.93
N ASP A 243 17.90 28.41 -50.56
CA ASP A 243 18.50 29.37 -51.51
C ASP A 243 19.81 30.00 -51.00
N GLN A 244 20.91 29.51 -51.60
CA GLN A 244 21.97 30.27 -52.29
C GLN A 244 22.79 31.37 -51.58
N MET A 245 24.08 31.02 -51.39
CA MET A 245 25.31 31.63 -51.94
C MET A 245 25.73 33.09 -51.64
N ALA A 246 27.05 33.19 -51.39
CA ALA A 246 28.01 34.30 -51.61
C ALA A 246 28.39 35.12 -50.37
N ASP A 247 29.63 35.58 -50.14
CA ASP A 247 30.97 35.44 -50.76
C ASP A 247 31.94 36.25 -49.85
N ALA A 248 33.24 35.98 -50.00
CA ALA A 248 34.44 36.73 -49.57
C ALA A 248 34.80 36.68 -48.07
N GLY A 249 36.04 36.35 -47.64
CA GLY A 249 37.33 36.25 -48.32
C GLY A 249 38.43 36.87 -47.41
N GLY A 250 39.64 36.28 -47.40
CA GLY A 250 40.88 36.79 -46.80
C GLY A 250 41.33 36.04 -45.54
N ASP A 251 42.30 35.12 -45.63
CA ASP A 251 43.78 35.36 -45.65
C ASP A 251 44.24 35.88 -44.27
N ASP A 252 45.28 35.43 -43.57
CA ASP A 252 46.32 34.41 -43.66
C ASP A 252 46.94 34.39 -42.24
N ASP A 253 47.60 33.30 -41.84
CA ASP A 253 49.03 33.31 -41.46
C ASP A 253 49.39 32.16 -40.50
N GLU A 254 50.46 31.49 -40.88
CA GLU A 254 51.09 30.32 -40.29
C GLU A 254 51.76 30.70 -38.95
N GLY A 255 51.99 29.82 -37.97
CA GLY A 255 52.88 28.67 -38.05
C GLY A 255 54.08 28.82 -37.11
N SER A 256 54.11 27.94 -36.10
CA SER A 256 55.28 27.16 -35.66
C SER A 256 56.22 27.64 -34.52
N TYR A 257 56.68 26.60 -33.81
CA TYR A 257 57.92 26.41 -33.02
C TYR A 257 58.07 27.26 -31.74
N ASN A 258 58.64 26.80 -30.61
CA ASN A 258 59.37 25.60 -30.18
C ASN A 258 59.32 25.64 -28.63
N ASP A 259 59.14 24.52 -27.93
CA ASP A 259 60.18 23.64 -27.39
C ASP A 259 60.70 24.05 -26.00
N SER A 260 61.06 23.00 -25.29
CA SER A 260 61.32 22.81 -23.86
C SER A 260 62.54 23.56 -23.33
N ASP A 261 62.47 23.94 -22.04
CA ASP A 261 63.51 23.65 -21.04
C ASP A 261 62.90 23.74 -19.63
#